data_AF-A0A395X5P4-F1
#
_entry.id   AF-A0A395X5P4-F1
#
_cell.length_a   1.000
_cell.length_b   1.000
_cell.length_c   1.000
_cell.angle_alpha   90.00
_cell.angle_beta   90.00
_cell.angle_gamma   90.00
#
_symmetry.space_group_name_H-M   'P 1'
#
loop_
_entity.id
_entity.type
_entity.pdbx_description
1 polymer ?
#
loop_
_entity_poly.entity_id
_entity_poly.type
_entity_poly.pdbx_seq_one_letter_code
_entity_poly.pdbx_strand_id
1 'polypeptide(L)'
;MKAGEIVEKCQNHPNEALKKTKIPALGHKYSAWTVTKKATAVTTGTRERNCTVCKKAKQIEPIAKLKPTAKLNVVAGTLPLKVKQAFTVKVTGLSKGDSVAAWTSSNSKVAIVKNGKITAKKVGNVRITVKLKSGLTKTIKVRVQKTDVATQSLKVNNKVSGKKIASNVTLKLKQTLKLSTEITPVTSKQKVTYATSNKKVATVNSKGVVTAKKKGKVTITVKSGKKTVKIKVTVK
;
A
#
# COMPACT_ATOMS: atom_id res chain seq x y z
N MET A 1 -41.26 22.78 -9.79
CA MET A 1 -42.44 23.18 -10.60
C MET A 1 -43.44 23.78 -9.62
N LYS A 2 -44.11 24.89 -9.96
CA LYS A 2 -45.13 25.47 -9.06
C LYS A 2 -46.46 24.79 -9.32
N ALA A 3 -47.26 24.60 -8.26
CA ALA A 3 -48.64 24.15 -8.41
C ALA A 3 -49.42 25.20 -9.23
N GLY A 4 -50.29 24.73 -10.10
CA GLY A 4 -51.18 25.57 -10.89
C GLY A 4 -52.61 25.44 -10.39
N GLU A 5 -53.48 26.30 -10.89
CA GLU A 5 -54.92 26.23 -10.61
C GLU A 5 -55.65 26.50 -11.92
N ILE A 6 -56.54 25.61 -12.32
CA ILE A 6 -57.50 25.87 -13.39
C ILE A 6 -58.74 26.47 -12.73
N VAL A 7 -59.16 27.63 -13.23
CA VAL A 7 -60.39 28.30 -12.81
C VAL A 7 -61.36 28.28 -13.98
N GLU A 8 -62.41 27.46 -13.88
CA GLU A 8 -63.47 27.39 -14.90
C GLU A 8 -64.58 28.38 -14.52
N LYS A 9 -64.97 29.24 -15.47
CA LYS A 9 -66.05 30.22 -15.29
C LYS A 9 -67.22 29.86 -16.19
N CYS A 10 -68.44 30.00 -15.67
CA CYS A 10 -69.65 29.86 -16.49
C CYS A 10 -69.75 31.05 -17.45
N GLN A 11 -69.85 30.80 -18.77
CA GLN A 11 -69.93 31.85 -19.79
C GLN A 11 -71.17 32.75 -19.63
N ASN A 12 -72.28 32.20 -19.12
CA ASN A 12 -73.54 32.92 -18.96
C ASN A 12 -73.69 33.58 -17.58
N HIS A 13 -72.83 33.25 -16.60
CA HIS A 13 -72.84 33.81 -15.25
C HIS A 13 -71.41 34.07 -14.75
N PRO A 14 -70.69 35.06 -15.31
CA PRO A 14 -69.25 35.24 -15.11
C PRO A 14 -68.87 35.65 -13.66
N ASN A 15 -69.85 36.03 -12.84
CA ASN A 15 -69.67 36.51 -11.46
C ASN A 15 -70.11 35.51 -10.39
N GLU A 16 -70.59 34.30 -10.76
CA GLU A 16 -71.00 33.24 -9.82
C GLU A 16 -70.06 32.02 -9.85
N ALA A 17 -70.25 31.13 -8.86
CA ALA A 17 -69.37 30.08 -8.36
C ALA A 17 -68.32 29.53 -9.37
N LEU A 18 -67.05 29.87 -9.11
CA LEU A 18 -65.89 29.42 -9.87
C LEU A 18 -65.51 27.99 -9.46
N LYS A 19 -65.50 27.05 -10.41
CA LYS A 19 -64.94 25.72 -10.17
C LYS A 19 -63.42 25.82 -10.24
N LYS A 20 -62.78 25.67 -9.09
CA LYS A 20 -61.32 25.73 -8.95
C LYS A 20 -60.74 24.33 -8.81
N THR A 21 -59.90 23.92 -9.76
CA THR A 21 -59.19 22.64 -9.70
C THR A 21 -57.71 22.89 -9.48
N LYS A 22 -57.20 22.45 -8.33
CA LYS A 22 -55.76 22.52 -8.02
C LYS A 22 -55.00 21.49 -8.86
N ILE A 23 -54.00 21.94 -9.62
CA ILE A 23 -53.06 21.06 -10.29
C ILE A 23 -51.84 20.87 -9.37
N PRO A 24 -51.60 19.66 -8.83
CA PRO A 24 -50.44 19.41 -8.00
C PRO A 24 -49.14 19.60 -8.80
N ALA A 25 -48.09 20.07 -8.13
CA ALA A 25 -46.79 20.18 -8.78
C ALA A 25 -46.26 18.78 -9.14
N LEU A 26 -45.91 18.58 -10.42
CA LEU A 26 -45.42 17.32 -11.00
C LEU A 26 -44.10 16.76 -10.40
N GLY A 27 -43.57 17.36 -9.34
CA GLY A 27 -42.31 16.95 -8.70
C GLY A 27 -41.08 17.16 -9.60
N HIS A 28 -39.93 16.65 -9.15
CA HIS A 28 -38.68 16.66 -9.93
C HIS A 28 -38.23 15.24 -10.23
N LYS A 29 -38.14 14.90 -11.53
CA LYS A 29 -37.43 13.71 -12.00
C LYS A 29 -35.98 14.06 -12.26
N TYR A 30 -35.05 13.52 -11.47
CA TYR A 30 -33.63 13.81 -11.58
C TYR A 30 -32.88 12.78 -12.43
N SER A 31 -31.81 13.23 -13.09
CA SER A 31 -30.87 12.37 -13.81
C SER A 31 -30.06 11.49 -12.86
N ALA A 32 -29.28 10.57 -13.44
CA ALA A 32 -28.17 9.95 -12.73
C ALA A 32 -27.20 11.02 -12.19
N TRP A 33 -26.53 10.68 -11.09
CA TRP A 33 -25.50 11.54 -10.51
C TRP A 33 -24.26 11.59 -11.40
N THR A 34 -23.74 12.81 -11.57
CA THR A 34 -22.47 13.07 -12.25
C THR A 34 -21.46 13.59 -11.23
N VAL A 35 -20.28 12.98 -11.15
CA VAL A 35 -19.21 13.44 -10.27
C VAL A 35 -18.55 14.68 -10.87
N THR A 36 -18.67 15.82 -10.19
CA THR A 36 -18.07 17.10 -10.63
C THR A 36 -16.70 17.34 -10.04
N LYS A 37 -16.47 16.86 -8.81
CA LYS A 37 -15.16 16.90 -8.16
C LYS A 37 -14.88 15.55 -7.51
N LYS A 38 -13.81 14.89 -7.94
CA LYS A 38 -13.40 13.63 -7.32
C LYS A 38 -12.89 13.88 -5.89
N ALA A 39 -13.34 13.08 -4.94
CA ALA A 39 -12.84 13.12 -3.57
C ALA A 39 -11.37 12.68 -3.49
N THR A 40 -10.66 13.18 -2.48
CA THR A 40 -9.30 12.79 -2.13
C THR A 40 -9.23 12.39 -0.65
N ALA A 41 -8.07 11.97 -0.16
CA ALA A 41 -7.88 11.68 1.26
C ALA A 41 -7.98 12.92 2.15
N VAL A 42 -7.79 14.11 1.57
CA VAL A 42 -7.70 15.39 2.31
C VAL A 42 -8.86 16.34 1.99
N THR A 43 -9.51 16.19 0.83
CA THR A 43 -10.63 17.02 0.39
C THR A 43 -11.86 16.18 0.04
N THR A 44 -13.04 16.65 0.42
CA THR A 44 -14.31 16.08 -0.06
C THR A 44 -14.43 16.26 -1.58
N GLY A 45 -15.18 15.36 -2.20
CA GLY A 45 -15.62 15.49 -3.59
C GLY A 45 -17.03 16.09 -3.65
N THR A 46 -17.56 16.25 -4.86
CA THR A 46 -18.92 16.70 -5.12
C THR A 46 -19.51 15.94 -6.30
N ARG A 47 -20.81 15.69 -6.24
CA ARG A 47 -21.62 15.19 -7.35
C ARG A 47 -22.83 16.08 -7.56
N GLU A 48 -23.31 16.14 -8.79
CA GLU A 48 -24.51 16.88 -9.14
C GLU A 48 -25.44 16.05 -10.01
N ARG A 49 -26.73 16.37 -9.96
CA ARG A 49 -27.73 15.87 -10.90
C ARG A 49 -28.73 16.96 -11.22
N ASN A 50 -29.25 16.94 -12.44
CA ASN A 50 -30.18 17.94 -12.93
C ASN A 50 -31.55 17.31 -13.16
N CYS A 51 -32.60 18.09 -13.01
CA CYS A 51 -33.93 17.63 -13.36
C CYS A 51 -34.05 17.46 -14.87
N THR A 52 -34.36 16.26 -15.33
CA THR A 52 -34.43 15.94 -16.78
C THR A 52 -35.63 16.60 -17.46
N VAL A 53 -36.66 16.98 -16.67
CA VAL A 53 -37.89 17.59 -17.18
C VAL A 53 -37.74 19.11 -17.31
N CYS A 54 -37.37 19.81 -16.23
CA CYS A 54 -37.33 21.27 -16.23
C CYS A 54 -35.96 21.87 -16.53
N LYS A 55 -34.87 21.08 -16.49
CA LYS A 55 -33.46 21.47 -16.67
C LYS A 55 -32.91 22.56 -15.73
N LYS A 56 -33.75 23.27 -14.99
CA LYS A 56 -33.39 24.37 -14.07
C LYS A 56 -33.10 23.89 -12.64
N ALA A 57 -33.80 22.87 -12.16
CA ALA A 57 -33.58 22.35 -10.82
C ALA A 57 -32.34 21.46 -10.77
N LYS A 58 -31.42 21.76 -9.84
CA LYS A 58 -30.12 21.10 -9.66
C LYS A 58 -29.95 20.69 -8.21
N GLN A 59 -29.37 19.51 -7.98
CA GLN A 59 -28.95 19.06 -6.66
C GLN A 59 -27.45 18.85 -6.66
N ILE A 60 -26.79 19.26 -5.58
CA ILE A 60 -25.35 19.08 -5.35
C ILE A 60 -25.19 18.40 -4.00
N GLU A 61 -24.40 17.34 -3.97
CA GLU A 61 -24.11 16.59 -2.75
C GLU A 61 -22.61 16.40 -2.56
N PRO A 62 -22.13 16.42 -1.30
CA PRO A 62 -20.74 16.10 -1.00
C PRO A 62 -20.47 14.60 -1.16
N ILE A 63 -19.27 14.27 -1.59
CA ILE A 63 -18.71 12.92 -1.55
C ILE A 63 -17.68 12.89 -0.42
N ALA A 64 -17.82 11.94 0.50
CA ALA A 64 -16.90 11.77 1.63
C ALA A 64 -15.44 11.62 1.16
N LYS A 65 -14.50 12.04 2.02
CA LYS A 65 -13.06 11.86 1.78
C LYS A 65 -12.72 10.39 1.62
N LEU A 66 -11.72 10.09 0.80
CA LEU A 66 -11.21 8.73 0.66
C LEU A 66 -10.58 8.28 1.99
N LYS A 67 -10.81 7.01 2.37
CA LYS A 67 -10.14 6.43 3.53
C LYS A 67 -8.62 6.50 3.31
N PRO A 68 -7.84 7.07 4.25
CA PRO A 68 -6.41 7.20 4.07
C PRO A 68 -5.70 5.86 4.21
N THR A 69 -4.71 5.61 3.34
CA THR A 69 -3.87 4.42 3.37
C THR A 69 -2.40 4.79 3.32
N ALA A 70 -1.55 3.97 3.94
CA ALA A 70 -0.10 4.05 3.81
C ALA A 70 0.57 2.72 4.15
N LYS A 71 1.60 2.40 3.37
CA LYS A 71 2.51 1.27 3.57
C LYS A 71 3.91 1.80 3.84
N LEU A 72 4.63 1.11 4.71
CA LEU A 72 6.03 1.41 5.03
C LEU A 72 6.89 0.24 4.58
N ASN A 73 8.12 0.50 4.14
CA ASN A 73 9.13 -0.53 3.85
C ASN A 73 9.80 -1.11 5.12
N VAL A 74 9.10 -1.04 6.25
CA VAL A 74 9.48 -1.69 7.50
C VAL A 74 8.45 -2.75 7.82
N VAL A 75 8.91 -3.93 8.20
CA VAL A 75 8.04 -5.02 8.66
C VAL A 75 7.57 -4.70 10.07
N ALA A 76 6.38 -5.18 10.44
CA ALA A 76 5.85 -5.04 11.79
C ALA A 76 6.86 -5.54 12.85
N GLY A 77 6.97 -4.81 13.95
CA GLY A 77 7.91 -5.10 15.04
C GLY A 77 8.85 -3.93 15.33
N THR A 78 9.99 -4.26 15.94
CA THR A 78 11.05 -3.30 16.27
C THR A 78 12.08 -3.28 15.15
N LEU A 79 12.44 -2.08 14.68
CA LEU A 79 13.49 -1.82 13.71
C LEU A 79 14.84 -1.65 14.45
N PRO A 80 15.73 -2.66 14.48
CA PRO A 80 17.04 -2.51 15.08
C PRO A 80 17.97 -1.72 14.17
N LEU A 81 18.79 -0.84 14.76
CA LEU A 81 19.86 -0.11 14.08
C LEU A 81 21.12 -0.16 14.92
N LYS A 82 22.28 -0.30 14.28
CA LYS A 82 23.55 -0.03 14.94
C LYS A 82 23.72 1.47 15.14
N VAL A 83 24.39 1.89 16.22
CA VAL A 83 24.85 3.28 16.39
C VAL A 83 25.55 3.78 15.11
N LYS A 84 25.28 5.03 14.70
CA LYS A 84 25.72 5.66 13.43
C LYS A 84 25.09 5.08 12.15
N GLN A 85 24.31 3.99 12.23
CA GLN A 85 23.57 3.49 11.07
C GLN A 85 22.38 4.41 10.75
N ALA A 86 22.08 4.55 9.47
CA ALA A 86 20.87 5.19 9.00
C ALA A 86 20.00 4.21 8.19
N PHE A 87 18.70 4.44 8.18
CA PHE A 87 17.73 3.72 7.36
C PHE A 87 16.65 4.68 6.86
N THR A 88 16.37 4.65 5.56
CA THR A 88 15.31 5.47 4.96
C THR A 88 14.02 4.69 4.88
N VAL A 89 13.02 5.18 5.62
CA VAL A 89 11.65 4.68 5.55
C VAL A 89 10.98 5.29 4.32
N LYS A 90 10.49 4.43 3.44
CA LYS A 90 9.68 4.80 2.27
C LYS A 90 8.20 4.65 2.62
N VAL A 91 7.42 5.70 2.35
CA VAL A 91 5.97 5.69 2.48
C VAL A 91 5.37 5.51 1.08
N THR A 92 4.57 4.47 0.89
CA THR A 92 3.95 4.12 -0.39
C THR A 92 2.47 3.76 -0.21
N GLY A 93 1.74 3.57 -1.31
CA GLY A 93 0.31 3.20 -1.25
C GLY A 93 -0.53 4.28 -0.59
N LEU A 94 -0.22 5.55 -0.86
CA LEU A 94 -0.97 6.69 -0.37
C LEU A 94 -2.29 6.83 -1.13
N SER A 95 -3.35 7.14 -0.40
CA SER A 95 -4.63 7.54 -1.01
C SER A 95 -4.43 8.82 -1.83
N LYS A 96 -5.21 8.99 -2.90
CA LYS A 96 -5.09 10.15 -3.80
C LYS A 96 -5.14 11.46 -3.00
N GLY A 97 -4.23 12.39 -3.31
CA GLY A 97 -4.12 13.70 -2.65
C GLY A 97 -3.44 13.69 -1.28
N ASP A 98 -3.09 12.52 -0.74
CA ASP A 98 -2.35 12.43 0.51
C ASP A 98 -0.83 12.58 0.29
N SER A 99 -0.14 12.99 1.35
CA SER A 99 1.32 13.10 1.37
C SER A 99 1.81 13.08 2.82
N VAL A 100 3.11 12.82 3.00
CA VAL A 100 3.72 12.91 4.32
C VAL A 100 3.72 14.36 4.78
N ALA A 101 3.11 14.62 5.93
CA ALA A 101 3.07 15.94 6.55
C ALA A 101 4.24 16.14 7.51
N ALA A 102 4.53 15.15 8.36
CA ALA A 102 5.57 15.28 9.38
C ALA A 102 6.20 13.95 9.77
N TRP A 103 7.45 14.03 10.21
CA TRP A 103 8.18 12.97 10.90
C TRP A 103 8.59 13.44 12.28
N THR A 104 8.38 12.63 13.30
CA THR A 104 8.78 12.94 14.67
C THR A 104 9.50 11.78 15.32
N SER A 105 10.34 12.09 16.31
CA SER A 105 11.02 11.12 17.16
C SER A 105 10.65 11.38 18.60
N SER A 106 10.29 10.34 19.35
CA SER A 106 10.02 10.47 20.79
C SER A 106 11.28 10.77 21.62
N ASN A 107 12.47 10.56 21.06
CA ASN A 107 13.75 10.91 21.70
C ASN A 107 14.84 11.12 20.64
N SER A 108 15.09 12.39 20.31
CA SER A 108 16.09 12.80 19.31
C SER A 108 17.54 12.52 19.73
N LYS A 109 17.81 12.26 21.01
CA LYS A 109 19.14 11.85 21.51
C LYS A 109 19.43 10.39 21.16
N VAL A 110 18.40 9.54 21.06
CA VAL A 110 18.51 8.12 20.68
C VAL A 110 18.52 7.96 19.15
N ALA A 111 17.54 8.52 18.46
CA ALA A 111 17.50 8.56 16.99
C ALA A 111 16.78 9.81 16.47
N ILE A 112 17.29 10.36 15.36
CA ILE A 112 16.64 11.45 14.63
C ILE A 112 16.01 10.93 13.35
N VAL A 113 15.01 11.65 12.85
CA VAL A 113 14.42 11.39 11.53
C VAL A 113 14.34 12.70 10.76
N LYS A 114 14.82 12.70 9.51
CA LYS A 114 14.68 13.82 8.58
C LYS A 114 14.21 13.26 7.24
N ASN A 115 13.07 13.71 6.73
CA ASN A 115 12.51 13.25 5.45
C ASN A 115 12.47 11.71 5.31
N GLY A 116 12.04 11.02 6.38
CA GLY A 116 11.99 9.55 6.44
C GLY A 116 13.33 8.85 6.67
N LYS A 117 14.47 9.56 6.60
CA LYS A 117 15.79 9.01 6.95
C LYS A 117 15.99 9.03 8.46
N ILE A 118 15.89 7.85 9.08
CA ILE A 118 16.19 7.62 10.50
C ILE A 118 17.71 7.47 10.65
N THR A 119 18.32 8.22 11.56
CA THR A 119 19.74 8.12 11.90
C THR A 119 19.89 7.78 13.39
N ALA A 120 20.52 6.64 13.68
CA ALA A 120 20.74 6.15 15.03
C ALA A 120 21.93 6.86 15.70
N LYS A 121 21.70 7.48 16.85
CA LYS A 121 22.71 8.27 17.57
C LYS A 121 23.24 7.57 18.81
N LYS A 122 22.35 7.18 19.73
CA LYS A 122 22.70 6.59 21.02
C LYS A 122 21.90 5.31 21.25
N VAL A 123 22.49 4.35 21.95
CA VAL A 123 21.81 3.12 22.38
C VAL A 123 20.54 3.45 23.15
N GLY A 124 19.46 2.75 22.85
CA GLY A 124 18.17 2.98 23.47
C GLY A 124 17.00 2.57 22.59
N ASN A 125 15.78 2.71 23.12
CA ASN A 125 14.54 2.46 22.39
C ASN A 125 13.83 3.81 22.15
N VAL A 126 13.30 3.99 20.96
CA VAL A 126 12.61 5.23 20.56
C VAL A 126 11.49 4.91 19.58
N ARG A 127 10.46 5.75 19.53
CA ARG A 127 9.39 5.66 18.53
C ARG A 127 9.57 6.76 17.50
N ILE A 128 9.52 6.37 16.23
CA ILE A 128 9.46 7.30 15.11
C ILE A 128 8.03 7.30 14.57
N THR A 129 7.42 8.46 14.46
CA THR A 129 6.05 8.61 13.97
C THR A 129 6.06 9.38 12.66
N VAL A 130 5.29 8.90 11.70
CA VAL A 130 4.97 9.60 10.46
C VAL A 130 3.50 9.98 10.47
N LYS A 131 3.21 11.27 10.24
CA LYS A 131 1.87 11.83 10.10
C LYS A 131 1.65 12.21 8.65
N LEU A 132 0.53 11.81 8.08
CA LEU A 132 0.10 12.21 6.74
C LEU A 132 -0.81 13.44 6.80
N LYS A 133 -1.00 14.12 5.66
CA LYS A 133 -1.89 15.28 5.56
C LYS A 133 -3.35 14.91 5.83
N SER A 134 -3.74 13.68 5.53
CA SER A 134 -5.05 13.13 5.91
C SER A 134 -5.26 12.96 7.42
N GLY A 135 -4.20 13.10 8.23
CA GLY A 135 -4.21 12.86 9.67
C GLY A 135 -3.85 11.44 10.07
N LEU A 136 -3.76 10.48 9.13
CA LEU A 136 -3.32 9.13 9.42
C LEU A 136 -1.89 9.12 9.97
N THR A 137 -1.68 8.41 11.08
CA THR A 137 -0.36 8.24 11.70
C THR A 137 0.10 6.78 11.64
N LYS A 138 1.39 6.57 11.37
CA LYS A 138 2.05 5.27 11.56
C LYS A 138 3.26 5.43 12.47
N THR A 139 3.50 4.43 13.31
CA THR A 139 4.58 4.45 14.30
C THR A 139 5.51 3.27 14.08
N ILE A 140 6.81 3.52 14.20
CA ILE A 140 7.89 2.57 14.05
C ILE A 140 8.64 2.51 15.38
N LYS A 141 8.68 1.35 16.02
CA LYS A 141 9.55 1.12 17.17
C LYS A 141 10.98 0.94 16.67
N VAL A 142 11.92 1.71 17.20
CA VAL A 142 13.34 1.65 16.83
C VAL A 142 14.16 1.26 18.05
N ARG A 143 15.07 0.31 17.88
CA ARG A 143 16.05 -0.09 18.90
C ARG A 143 17.45 0.21 18.38
N VAL A 144 18.15 1.12 19.03
CA VAL A 144 19.55 1.40 18.73
C VAL A 144 20.44 0.54 19.62
N GLN A 145 21.43 -0.13 19.03
CA GLN A 145 22.33 -1.06 19.71
C GLN A 145 23.80 -0.83 19.29
N LYS A 146 24.74 -1.34 20.09
CA LYS A 146 26.18 -1.23 19.81
C LYS A 146 26.65 -2.22 18.75
N THR A 147 26.12 -3.45 18.79
CA THR A 147 26.53 -4.54 17.90
C THR A 147 25.85 -4.46 16.54
N ASP A 148 26.46 -5.14 15.56
CA ASP A 148 25.86 -5.27 14.23
C ASP A 148 24.49 -5.91 14.29
N VAL A 149 23.59 -5.42 13.44
CA VAL A 149 22.24 -5.96 13.32
C VAL A 149 22.33 -7.34 12.66
N ALA A 150 22.03 -8.37 13.45
CA ALA A 150 22.01 -9.74 12.96
C ALA A 150 20.75 -10.05 12.14
N THR A 151 20.91 -10.86 11.10
CA THR A 151 19.81 -11.46 10.35
C THR A 151 19.03 -12.43 11.24
N GLN A 152 17.74 -12.15 11.44
CA GLN A 152 16.84 -12.95 12.26
C GLN A 152 16.01 -13.93 11.41
N SER A 153 15.65 -13.54 10.19
CA SER A 153 14.93 -14.38 9.23
C SER A 153 15.53 -14.22 7.83
N LEU A 154 15.61 -15.34 7.12
CA LEU A 154 16.01 -15.43 5.72
C LEU A 154 14.96 -16.25 4.99
N LYS A 155 14.22 -15.62 4.07
CA LYS A 155 13.31 -16.30 3.15
C LYS A 155 13.92 -16.33 1.75
N VAL A 156 13.70 -17.40 1.01
CA VAL A 156 14.15 -17.57 -0.36
C VAL A 156 12.95 -17.82 -1.25
N ASN A 157 12.82 -17.00 -2.29
CA ASN A 157 11.69 -16.99 -3.20
C ASN A 157 12.19 -17.19 -4.64
N ASN A 158 11.32 -17.69 -5.52
CA ASN A 158 11.57 -17.67 -6.95
C ASN A 158 11.41 -16.23 -7.43
N LYS A 159 12.47 -15.66 -8.00
CA LYS A 159 12.48 -14.26 -8.44
C LYS A 159 11.46 -13.96 -9.54
N VAL A 160 11.15 -14.94 -10.38
CA VAL A 160 10.23 -14.77 -11.52
C VAL A 160 8.77 -14.86 -11.05
N SER A 161 8.42 -15.91 -10.32
CA SER A 161 7.03 -16.11 -9.87
C SER A 161 6.68 -15.38 -8.58
N GLY A 162 7.67 -14.87 -7.84
CA GLY A 162 7.48 -14.27 -6.51
C GLY A 162 7.12 -15.26 -5.40
N LYS A 163 6.95 -16.55 -5.73
CA LYS A 163 6.51 -17.58 -4.77
C LYS A 163 7.68 -18.06 -3.92
N LYS A 164 7.40 -18.45 -2.67
CA LYS A 164 8.36 -19.10 -1.78
C LYS A 164 8.91 -20.36 -2.46
N ILE A 165 10.23 -20.56 -2.37
CA ILE A 165 10.87 -21.77 -2.88
C ILE A 165 10.48 -22.96 -1.99
N ALA A 166 9.99 -24.02 -2.63
CA ALA A 166 9.79 -25.31 -1.98
C ALA A 166 11.13 -25.96 -1.61
N SER A 167 11.14 -26.78 -0.56
CA SER A 167 12.36 -27.48 -0.12
C SER A 167 12.93 -28.42 -1.19
N ASN A 168 12.09 -28.89 -2.12
CA ASN A 168 12.46 -29.69 -3.28
C ASN A 168 12.04 -28.98 -4.57
N VAL A 169 12.97 -28.84 -5.51
CA VAL A 169 12.72 -28.25 -6.83
C VAL A 169 13.23 -29.21 -7.89
N THR A 170 12.48 -29.37 -8.98
CA THR A 170 12.92 -30.14 -10.16
C THR A 170 13.22 -29.18 -11.30
N LEU A 171 14.36 -29.35 -11.95
CA LEU A 171 14.80 -28.58 -13.12
C LEU A 171 15.11 -29.53 -14.27
N LYS A 172 14.81 -29.11 -15.50
CA LYS A 172 15.31 -29.78 -16.70
C LYS A 172 16.77 -29.40 -16.95
N LEU A 173 17.51 -30.22 -17.69
CA LEU A 173 18.87 -29.91 -18.13
C LEU A 173 18.95 -28.49 -18.76
N LYS A 174 20.01 -27.74 -18.45
CA LYS A 174 20.26 -26.34 -18.87
C LYS A 174 19.25 -25.30 -18.35
N GLN A 175 18.18 -25.71 -17.67
CA GLN A 175 17.22 -24.77 -17.07
C GLN A 175 17.88 -23.96 -15.94
N THR A 176 17.44 -22.71 -15.80
CA THR A 176 17.87 -21.82 -14.73
C THR A 176 16.74 -21.50 -13.75
N LEU A 177 17.10 -21.33 -12.48
CA LEU A 177 16.22 -20.87 -11.42
C LEU A 177 16.85 -19.64 -10.77
N LYS A 178 16.18 -18.49 -10.87
CA LYS A 178 16.62 -17.24 -10.24
C LYS A 178 16.05 -17.15 -8.83
N LEU A 179 16.90 -17.17 -7.82
CA LEU A 179 16.51 -16.98 -6.43
C LEU A 179 16.44 -15.49 -6.09
N SER A 180 15.48 -15.11 -5.26
CA SER A 180 15.41 -13.84 -4.56
C SER A 180 15.42 -14.11 -3.05
N THR A 181 15.94 -13.18 -2.26
CA THR A 181 16.03 -13.35 -0.81
C THR A 181 15.40 -12.18 -0.08
N GLU A 182 14.68 -12.48 0.99
CA GLU A 182 14.09 -11.49 1.89
C GLU A 182 14.68 -11.68 3.28
N ILE A 183 15.36 -10.63 3.76
CA ILE A 183 16.05 -10.63 5.05
C ILE A 183 15.25 -9.79 6.03
N THR A 184 15.08 -10.29 7.25
CA THR A 184 14.54 -9.52 8.37
C THR A 184 15.53 -9.57 9.53
N PRO A 185 15.82 -8.44 10.20
CA PRO A 185 15.34 -7.08 9.90
C PRO A 185 15.96 -6.51 8.61
N VAL A 186 15.24 -5.59 7.95
CA VAL A 186 15.68 -4.92 6.70
C VAL A 186 16.98 -4.11 6.87
N THR A 187 17.36 -3.83 8.11
CA THR A 187 18.57 -3.09 8.50
C THR A 187 19.80 -3.99 8.68
N SER A 188 19.66 -5.31 8.60
CA SER A 188 20.83 -6.21 8.58
C SER A 188 21.70 -5.94 7.36
N LYS A 189 23.01 -5.84 7.57
CA LYS A 189 24.02 -5.71 6.50
C LYS A 189 24.76 -7.01 6.20
N GLN A 190 24.33 -8.13 6.80
CA GLN A 190 24.98 -9.42 6.59
C GLN A 190 24.76 -9.91 5.16
N LYS A 191 25.86 -10.15 4.44
CA LYS A 191 25.84 -10.59 3.03
C LYS A 191 25.11 -11.93 2.89
N VAL A 192 24.41 -12.08 1.76
CA VAL A 192 23.85 -13.38 1.36
C VAL A 192 24.89 -14.14 0.57
N THR A 193 25.13 -15.39 0.93
CA THR A 193 26.04 -16.30 0.23
C THR A 193 25.31 -17.53 -0.26
N TYR A 194 25.75 -18.07 -1.40
CA TYR A 194 25.18 -19.25 -2.04
C TYR A 194 26.24 -20.33 -2.21
N ALA A 195 25.88 -21.59 -2.00
CA ALA A 195 26.75 -22.73 -2.21
C ALA A 195 25.96 -23.90 -2.82
N THR A 196 26.65 -24.77 -3.55
CA THR A 196 26.09 -26.03 -4.10
C THR A 196 26.89 -27.20 -3.55
N SER A 197 26.22 -28.29 -3.19
CA SER A 197 26.92 -29.50 -2.73
C SER A 197 27.61 -30.27 -3.86
N ASN A 198 27.26 -30.02 -5.13
CA ASN A 198 27.89 -30.65 -6.29
C ASN A 198 27.80 -29.76 -7.53
N LYS A 199 28.90 -29.07 -7.87
CA LYS A 199 29.01 -28.18 -9.04
C LYS A 199 28.84 -28.90 -10.39
N LYS A 200 29.03 -30.23 -10.45
CA LYS A 200 28.84 -31.02 -11.67
C LYS A 200 27.35 -31.22 -11.99
N VAL A 201 26.48 -31.28 -10.96
CA VAL A 201 25.02 -31.44 -11.11
C VAL A 201 24.33 -30.09 -11.32
N ALA A 202 24.61 -29.10 -10.46
CA ALA A 202 24.12 -27.74 -10.63
C ALA A 202 25.07 -26.71 -10.01
N THR A 203 25.15 -25.52 -10.61
CA THR A 203 25.90 -24.38 -10.08
C THR A 203 24.97 -23.28 -9.60
N VAL A 204 25.43 -22.47 -8.65
CA VAL A 204 24.76 -21.24 -8.22
C VAL A 204 25.77 -20.10 -8.20
N ASN A 205 25.41 -18.93 -8.72
CA ASN A 205 26.29 -17.75 -8.72
C ASN A 205 25.97 -16.79 -7.56
N SER A 206 26.78 -15.73 -7.42
CA SER A 206 26.62 -14.70 -6.37
C SER A 206 25.30 -13.92 -6.45
N LYS A 207 24.67 -13.90 -7.63
CA LYS A 207 23.34 -13.29 -7.86
C LYS A 207 22.18 -14.25 -7.57
N GLY A 208 22.46 -15.46 -7.07
CA GLY A 208 21.45 -16.47 -6.74
C GLY A 208 20.84 -17.16 -7.96
N VAL A 209 21.50 -17.15 -9.12
CA VAL A 209 21.05 -17.88 -10.31
C VAL A 209 21.59 -19.30 -10.25
N VAL A 210 20.69 -20.28 -10.14
CA VAL A 210 20.99 -21.71 -10.18
C VAL A 210 20.87 -22.20 -11.62
N THR A 211 21.87 -22.95 -12.11
CA THR A 211 21.89 -23.55 -13.46
C THR A 211 22.05 -25.06 -13.35
N ALA A 212 21.10 -25.80 -13.94
CA ALA A 212 21.13 -27.25 -14.02
C ALA A 212 22.12 -27.73 -15.11
N LYS A 213 23.08 -28.58 -14.74
CA LYS A 213 24.18 -29.01 -15.63
C LYS A 213 24.13 -30.48 -15.99
N LYS A 214 23.88 -31.38 -15.03
CA LYS A 214 23.85 -32.83 -15.23
C LYS A 214 22.74 -33.44 -14.41
N LYS A 215 22.11 -34.52 -14.91
CA LYS A 215 21.11 -35.30 -14.17
C LYS A 215 21.65 -35.70 -12.79
N GLY A 216 20.81 -35.62 -11.76
CA GLY A 216 21.18 -35.94 -10.39
C GLY A 216 20.50 -35.05 -9.35
N LYS A 217 20.79 -35.30 -8.07
CA LYS A 217 20.27 -34.53 -6.94
C LYS A 217 21.40 -33.73 -6.30
N VAL A 218 21.14 -32.47 -5.97
CA VAL A 218 22.12 -31.57 -5.33
C VAL A 218 21.42 -30.63 -4.36
N THR A 219 22.11 -30.19 -3.31
CA THR A 219 21.56 -29.20 -2.37
C THR A 219 22.19 -27.84 -2.61
N ILE A 220 21.36 -26.83 -2.86
CA ILE A 220 21.74 -25.42 -2.88
C ILE A 220 21.52 -24.87 -1.47
N THR A 221 22.56 -24.26 -0.90
CA THR A 221 22.55 -23.66 0.43
C THR A 221 22.63 -22.15 0.31
N VAL A 222 21.68 -21.45 0.92
CA VAL A 222 21.64 -19.98 1.01
C VAL A 222 21.86 -19.58 2.46
N LYS A 223 22.81 -18.68 2.74
CA LYS A 223 23.13 -18.23 4.10
C LYS A 223 23.14 -16.71 4.20
N SER A 224 22.73 -16.19 5.36
CA SER A 224 22.96 -14.80 5.78
C SER A 224 23.11 -14.78 7.30
N GLY A 225 24.29 -14.39 7.78
CA GLY A 225 24.65 -14.55 9.19
C GLY A 225 24.53 -16.01 9.64
N LYS A 226 23.83 -16.24 10.76
CA LYS A 226 23.58 -17.59 11.30
C LYS A 226 22.40 -18.30 10.62
N LYS A 227 21.65 -17.63 9.73
CA LYS A 227 20.46 -18.21 9.09
C LYS A 227 20.84 -18.95 7.82
N THR A 228 20.29 -20.16 7.65
CA THR A 228 20.57 -21.05 6.54
C THR A 228 19.27 -21.61 5.97
N VAL A 229 19.15 -21.61 4.64
CA VAL A 229 18.07 -22.27 3.90
C VAL A 229 18.71 -23.27 2.94
N LYS A 230 18.22 -24.51 2.93
CA LYS A 230 18.67 -25.59 2.03
C LYS A 230 17.55 -25.93 1.05
N ILE A 231 17.90 -25.98 -0.23
CA ILE A 231 16.98 -26.29 -1.34
C ILE A 231 17.54 -27.51 -2.05
N LYS A 232 16.81 -28.62 -2.04
CA LYS A 232 17.16 -29.81 -2.82
C LYS A 232 16.72 -29.60 -4.25
N VAL A 233 17.64 -29.71 -5.19
CA VAL A 233 17.42 -29.58 -6.62
C VAL A 233 17.62 -30.94 -7.27
N THR A 234 16.60 -31.42 -7.98
CA THR A 234 16.66 -32.61 -8.82
C THR A 234 16.74 -32.17 -10.28
N VAL A 235 17.80 -32.57 -10.97
CA VAL A 235 17.95 -32.35 -12.40
C VAL A 235 17.50 -33.61 -13.13
N LYS A 236 16.49 -33.46 -13.99
CA LYS A 236 15.97 -34.52 -14.85
C LYS A 236 16.36 -34.31 -16.31
#